data_AF-A0ABD2G484-F1
#
_entry.id   AF-A0ABD2G484-F1
#
_cell.length_a   1.000
_cell.length_b   1.000
_cell.length_c   1.000
_cell.angle_alpha   90.00
_cell.angle_beta   90.00
_cell.angle_gamma   90.00
#
_symmetry.space_group_name_H-M   'P 1'
#
loop_
_entity.id
_entity.type
_entity.pdbx_description
1 polymer ?
#
loop_
_entity_poly.entity_id
_entity_poly.type
_entity_poly.pdbx_seq_one_letter_code
_entity_poly.pdbx_strand_id
1 'polypeptide(L)'
;MTNNNWCTDVKIISSDCSALLEHLIISCRAFHLLREFTSVVITAVYIPPQSLADNNTALDQLFGIIDKTETSRPDAAFVVAGDFNTANMKKVLPKYYQHISCPTRGGNILNHVYSPFRHGYKALPRPPFGKSDHILLLLLPAYKQKLKRDRPVTRTVQRWSKESDSALQDCFASTDWSVFEDNNINTHTDTVICYIGKCIDDVVPKVTVQTFPNPG
;
A
#
# COMPACT_ATOMS: atom_id res chain seq x y z
N MET A 1 -1.21 -7.09 -23.36
CA MET A 1 -1.58 -8.08 -22.34
C MET A 1 -1.84 -7.33 -21.04
N THR A 2 -3.11 -7.09 -20.72
CA THR A 2 -3.52 -6.47 -19.44
C THR A 2 -3.48 -7.57 -18.39
N ASN A 3 -2.59 -7.43 -17.40
CA ASN A 3 -2.62 -8.28 -16.22
C ASN A 3 -3.89 -7.88 -15.44
N ASN A 4 -4.81 -8.81 -15.17
CA ASN A 4 -6.02 -8.53 -14.40
C ASN A 4 -5.83 -8.70 -12.88
N ASN A 5 -4.63 -9.09 -12.44
CA ASN A 5 -4.36 -9.52 -11.07
C ASN A 5 -3.53 -8.49 -10.26
N TRP A 6 -3.79 -7.20 -10.40
CA TRP A 6 -3.06 -6.16 -9.64
C TRP A 6 -3.93 -5.33 -8.70
N CYS A 7 -5.25 -5.30 -8.89
CA CYS A 7 -6.19 -4.63 -7.99
C CYS A 7 -7.58 -5.27 -7.99
N THR A 8 -8.36 -5.00 -6.94
CA THR A 8 -9.79 -5.30 -6.82
C THR A 8 -10.60 -4.03 -6.66
N ASP A 9 -11.93 -4.18 -6.61
CA ASP A 9 -12.87 -3.10 -6.29
C ASP A 9 -12.73 -1.87 -7.20
N VAL A 10 -12.45 -2.11 -8.48
CA VAL A 10 -12.35 -1.05 -9.49
C VAL A 10 -13.71 -0.40 -9.66
N LYS A 11 -13.78 0.91 -9.39
CA LYS A 11 -15.00 1.72 -9.49
C LYS A 11 -14.70 3.02 -10.21
N ILE A 12 -15.55 3.39 -11.16
CA ILE A 12 -15.54 4.73 -11.74
C ILE A 12 -16.19 5.68 -10.73
N ILE A 13 -15.46 6.73 -10.33
CA ILE A 13 -15.95 7.76 -9.40
C ILE A 13 -16.62 8.88 -10.18
N SER A 14 -15.98 9.34 -11.25
CA SER A 14 -16.44 10.44 -12.08
C SER A 14 -15.80 10.30 -13.46
N SER A 15 -16.53 10.70 -14.48
CA SER A 15 -16.03 10.86 -15.84
C SER A 15 -16.76 12.03 -16.46
N ASP A 16 -16.03 12.88 -17.17
CA ASP A 16 -16.62 13.95 -17.98
C ASP A 16 -15.73 14.25 -19.19
N CYS A 17 -16.35 14.78 -20.24
CA CYS A 17 -15.66 15.15 -21.47
C CYS A 17 -16.24 16.48 -21.96
N SER A 18 -15.47 17.54 -21.83
CA SER A 18 -15.84 18.88 -22.27
C SER A 18 -14.76 19.46 -23.21
N ALA A 19 -15.05 20.60 -23.82
CA ALA A 19 -14.07 21.30 -24.66
C ALA A 19 -12.85 21.83 -23.86
N LEU A 20 -12.98 22.00 -22.54
CA LEU A 20 -11.93 22.55 -21.67
C LEU A 20 -11.13 21.49 -20.93
N LEU A 21 -11.80 20.41 -20.51
CA LEU A 21 -11.27 19.37 -19.65
C LEU A 21 -11.98 18.05 -19.95
N GLU A 22 -11.18 17.01 -20.15
CA GLU A 22 -11.65 15.62 -20.10
C GLU A 22 -10.99 14.94 -18.91
N HIS A 23 -11.78 14.20 -18.12
CA HIS A 23 -11.25 13.44 -17.00
C HIS A 23 -11.96 12.10 -16.82
N LEU A 24 -11.22 11.15 -16.26
CA LEU A 24 -11.74 9.90 -15.76
C LEU A 24 -11.09 9.60 -14.42
N ILE A 25 -11.91 9.49 -13.37
CA ILE A 25 -11.47 9.13 -12.03
C ILE A 25 -11.93 7.72 -11.75
N ILE A 26 -10.97 6.85 -11.46
CA ILE A 26 -11.20 5.50 -10.98
C ILE A 26 -10.64 5.34 -9.58
N SER A 27 -11.30 4.53 -8.76
CA SER A 27 -10.77 4.02 -7.52
C SER A 27 -10.55 2.52 -7.67
N CYS A 28 -9.47 2.01 -7.10
CA CYS A 28 -9.23 0.59 -6.99
C CYS A 28 -8.44 0.28 -5.71
N ARG A 29 -8.42 -0.98 -5.29
CA ARG A 29 -7.61 -1.45 -4.17
C ARG A 29 -6.54 -2.39 -4.68
N ALA A 30 -5.29 -1.93 -4.71
CA ALA A 30 -4.15 -2.78 -5.06
C ALA A 30 -3.96 -3.87 -3.99
N PHE A 31 -3.63 -5.10 -4.41
CA PHE A 31 -3.44 -6.23 -3.49
C PHE A 31 -2.33 -6.01 -2.46
N HIS A 32 -1.32 -5.22 -2.83
CA HIS A 32 -0.18 -4.90 -1.98
C HIS A 32 -0.13 -3.41 -1.63
N LEU A 33 -1.30 -2.77 -1.54
CA LEU A 33 -1.40 -1.38 -1.09
C LEU A 33 -0.91 -1.24 0.35
N LEU A 34 -0.23 -0.12 0.65
CA LEU A 34 0.23 0.18 2.00
C LEU A 34 -0.96 0.31 2.95
N ARG A 35 -0.81 -0.16 4.20
CA ARG A 35 -1.89 -0.22 5.19
C ARG A 35 -2.51 1.14 5.50
N GLU A 36 -1.73 2.21 5.37
CA GLU A 36 -2.16 3.60 5.53
C GLU A 36 -3.19 4.07 4.48
N PHE A 37 -3.30 3.36 3.34
CA PHE A 37 -4.25 3.70 2.29
C PHE A 37 -5.39 2.68 2.20
N THR A 38 -6.61 3.21 2.13
CA THR A 38 -7.83 2.42 1.94
C THR A 38 -8.03 2.02 0.48
N SER A 39 -7.59 2.86 -0.45
CA SER A 39 -7.68 2.65 -1.90
C SER A 39 -6.68 3.55 -2.63
N VAL A 40 -6.52 3.33 -3.92
CA VAL A 40 -5.83 4.24 -4.84
C VAL A 40 -6.89 4.90 -5.71
N VAL A 41 -6.86 6.23 -5.81
CA VAL A 41 -7.66 7.03 -6.73
C VAL A 41 -6.74 7.52 -7.84
N ILE A 42 -7.06 7.13 -9.07
CA ILE A 42 -6.32 7.51 -10.27
C ILE A 42 -7.22 8.42 -11.10
N THR A 43 -6.75 9.63 -11.35
CA THR A 43 -7.41 10.62 -12.20
C THR A 43 -6.64 10.74 -13.50
N ALA A 44 -7.21 10.23 -14.58
CA ALA A 44 -6.74 10.49 -15.94
C ALA A 44 -7.25 11.85 -16.40
N VAL A 45 -6.38 12.69 -16.97
CA VAL A 45 -6.72 14.06 -17.41
C VAL A 45 -6.26 14.30 -18.84
N TYR A 46 -7.08 14.98 -19.61
CA TYR A 46 -6.67 15.62 -20.86
C TYR A 46 -7.17 17.07 -20.85
N ILE A 47 -6.24 18.02 -21.00
CA ILE A 47 -6.57 19.44 -21.19
C ILE A 47 -6.10 19.80 -22.61
N PRO A 48 -7.01 20.16 -23.53
CA PRO A 48 -6.65 20.50 -24.91
C PRO A 48 -5.69 21.70 -24.98
N PRO A 49 -4.92 21.84 -26.08
CA PRO A 49 -4.16 23.07 -26.33
C PRO A 49 -5.12 24.25 -26.52
N GLN A 50 -5.11 25.20 -25.58
CA GLN A 50 -6.07 26.31 -25.55
C GLN A 50 -5.46 27.58 -24.92
N SER A 51 -6.24 28.66 -24.89
CA SER A 51 -5.80 29.94 -24.36
C SER A 51 -5.43 29.87 -22.86
N LEU A 52 -4.69 30.86 -22.35
CA LEU A 52 -4.35 30.90 -20.93
C LEU A 52 -5.60 31.02 -20.03
N ALA A 53 -6.62 31.76 -20.47
CA ALA A 53 -7.86 31.92 -19.73
C ALA A 53 -8.60 30.58 -19.60
N ASP A 54 -8.76 29.87 -20.73
CA ASP A 54 -9.41 28.56 -20.78
C ASP A 54 -8.65 27.52 -19.94
N ASN A 55 -7.31 27.56 -19.98
CA ASN A 55 -6.48 26.72 -19.11
C ASN A 55 -6.73 26.96 -17.63
N ASN A 56 -6.90 28.22 -17.20
CA ASN A 56 -7.20 28.51 -15.80
C ASN A 56 -8.58 27.98 -15.42
N THR A 57 -9.59 28.17 -16.28
CA THR A 57 -10.94 27.63 -16.06
C THR A 57 -10.93 26.10 -15.98
N ALA A 58 -10.20 25.42 -16.87
CA ALA A 58 -10.04 23.96 -16.83
C ALA A 58 -9.36 23.49 -15.53
N LEU A 59 -8.33 24.22 -15.07
CA LEU A 59 -7.64 23.92 -13.82
C LEU A 59 -8.53 24.15 -12.59
N ASP A 60 -9.37 25.19 -12.59
CA ASP A 60 -10.33 25.45 -11.50
C ASP A 60 -11.41 24.36 -11.43
N GLN A 61 -11.89 23.90 -12.58
CA GLN A 61 -12.80 22.74 -12.66
C GLN A 61 -12.13 21.48 -12.12
N LEU A 62 -10.91 21.19 -12.57
CA LEU A 62 -10.14 20.04 -12.10
C LEU A 62 -9.89 20.11 -10.59
N PHE A 63 -9.58 21.29 -10.05
CA PHE A 63 -9.44 21.51 -8.61
C PHE A 63 -10.70 21.13 -7.85
N GLY A 64 -11.87 21.63 -8.26
CA GLY A 64 -13.14 21.33 -7.59
C GLY A 64 -13.48 19.83 -7.62
N ILE A 65 -13.14 19.13 -8.71
CA ILE A 65 -13.35 17.68 -8.83
C ILE A 65 -12.41 16.92 -7.88
N ILE A 66 -11.12 17.30 -7.82
CA ILE A 66 -10.13 16.66 -6.95
C ILE A 66 -10.47 16.91 -5.49
N ASP A 67 -10.76 18.14 -5.10
CA ASP A 67 -11.10 18.53 -3.72
C ASP A 67 -12.33 17.79 -3.19
N LYS A 68 -13.39 17.70 -4.02
CA LYS A 68 -14.57 16.89 -3.72
C LYS A 68 -14.22 15.42 -3.52
N THR A 69 -13.33 14.88 -4.35
CA THR A 69 -12.93 13.47 -4.29
C THR A 69 -12.06 13.18 -3.06
N GLU A 70 -11.09 14.05 -2.75
CA GLU A 70 -10.26 13.99 -1.53
C GLU A 70 -11.13 14.03 -0.27
N THR A 71 -12.08 14.98 -0.21
CA THR A 71 -13.02 15.09 0.92
C THR A 71 -13.84 13.82 1.12
N SER A 72 -14.26 13.18 0.03
CA SER A 72 -15.03 11.92 0.10
C SER A 72 -14.18 10.69 0.47
N ARG A 73 -12.86 10.77 0.32
CA ARG A 73 -11.92 9.64 0.46
C ARG A 73 -10.60 10.11 1.09
N PRO A 74 -10.62 10.56 2.36
CA PRO A 74 -9.46 11.17 3.01
C PRO A 74 -8.24 10.23 3.11
N ASP A 75 -8.48 8.93 3.25
CA ASP A 75 -7.44 7.91 3.42
C ASP A 75 -7.08 7.19 2.10
N ALA A 76 -7.40 7.77 0.94
CA ALA A 76 -7.00 7.21 -0.35
C ALA A 76 -5.68 7.82 -0.84
N ALA A 77 -4.91 7.03 -1.60
CA ALA A 77 -3.74 7.53 -2.31
C ALA A 77 -4.17 8.15 -3.65
N PHE A 78 -3.85 9.43 -3.87
CA PHE A 78 -4.23 10.15 -5.08
C PHE A 78 -3.10 10.24 -6.09
N VAL A 79 -3.40 9.91 -7.35
CA VAL A 79 -2.49 10.11 -8.50
C VAL A 79 -3.28 10.75 -9.63
N VAL A 80 -2.83 11.91 -10.09
CA VAL A 80 -3.41 12.62 -11.24
C VAL A 80 -2.41 12.57 -12.38
N ALA A 81 -2.77 11.98 -13.51
CA ALA A 81 -1.87 11.76 -14.62
C ALA A 81 -2.57 12.04 -15.94
N GLY A 82 -1.86 12.63 -16.90
CA GLY A 82 -2.55 13.06 -18.11
C GLY A 82 -1.66 13.84 -19.06
N ASP A 83 -2.27 14.29 -20.15
CA ASP A 83 -1.71 15.31 -21.02
C ASP A 83 -2.31 16.66 -20.65
N PHE A 84 -1.46 17.54 -20.12
CA PHE A 84 -1.87 18.86 -19.67
C PHE A 84 -1.58 19.93 -20.72
N ASN A 85 -0.93 19.57 -21.84
CA ASN A 85 -0.40 20.51 -22.82
C ASN A 85 0.39 21.64 -22.13
N THR A 86 -0.16 22.85 -22.08
CA THR A 86 0.47 24.03 -21.47
C THR A 86 0.01 24.30 -20.03
N ALA A 87 -0.99 23.57 -19.53
CA ALA A 87 -1.53 23.75 -18.19
C ALA A 87 -0.58 23.20 -17.11
N ASN A 88 -0.57 23.87 -15.95
CA ASN A 88 0.23 23.46 -14.80
C ASN A 88 -0.63 23.40 -13.55
N MET A 89 -0.93 22.18 -13.11
CA MET A 89 -1.82 21.93 -11.97
C MET A 89 -1.30 22.53 -10.66
N LYS A 90 0.00 22.78 -10.52
CA LYS A 90 0.56 23.43 -9.32
C LYS A 90 0.00 24.83 -9.05
N LYS A 91 -0.58 25.49 -10.05
CA LYS A 91 -1.24 26.79 -9.88
C LYS A 91 -2.46 26.71 -8.96
N VAL A 92 -3.19 25.60 -9.01
CA VAL A 92 -4.42 25.38 -8.22
C VAL A 92 -4.22 24.39 -7.07
N LEU A 93 -3.31 23.43 -7.23
CA LEU A 93 -2.98 22.40 -6.23
C LEU A 93 -1.47 22.43 -5.90
N PRO A 94 -0.98 23.42 -5.14
CA PRO A 94 0.45 23.57 -4.84
C PRO A 94 1.00 22.44 -3.95
N LYS A 95 0.13 21.73 -3.22
CA LYS A 95 0.50 20.57 -2.39
C LYS A 95 0.89 19.34 -3.22
N TYR A 96 0.52 19.31 -4.50
CA TYR A 96 0.83 18.21 -5.40
C TYR A 96 2.20 18.37 -6.05
N TYR A 97 2.98 17.29 -6.04
CA TYR A 97 4.31 17.24 -6.63
C TYR A 97 4.24 16.63 -8.02
N GLN A 98 4.84 17.31 -9.01
CA GLN A 98 5.02 16.80 -10.37
C GLN A 98 6.20 15.82 -10.42
N HIS A 99 6.02 14.67 -11.06
CA HIS A 99 7.04 13.61 -11.13
C HIS A 99 7.73 13.46 -12.50
N ILE A 100 7.23 14.15 -13.53
CA ILE A 100 7.79 14.09 -14.88
C ILE A 100 8.79 15.22 -15.07
N SER A 101 10.02 14.88 -15.46
CA SER A 101 11.09 15.85 -15.71
C SER A 101 11.76 15.69 -17.09
N CYS A 102 11.30 14.73 -17.90
CA CYS A 102 11.80 14.49 -19.26
C CYS A 102 10.78 14.94 -20.31
N PRO A 103 11.24 15.36 -21.51
CA PRO A 103 10.35 15.62 -22.65
C PRO A 103 9.45 14.43 -22.94
N THR A 104 8.19 14.69 -23.24
CA THR A 104 7.18 13.66 -23.55
C THR A 104 6.68 13.71 -24.97
N ARG A 105 6.82 14.84 -25.65
CA ARG A 105 6.57 15.03 -27.09
C ARG A 105 7.59 15.99 -27.67
N GLY A 106 8.46 15.50 -28.56
CA GLY A 106 9.60 16.29 -29.05
C GLY A 106 10.46 16.81 -27.89
N GLY A 107 10.74 18.13 -27.86
CA GLY A 107 11.47 18.79 -26.78
C GLY A 107 10.61 19.25 -25.59
N ASN A 108 9.29 19.03 -25.63
CA ASN A 108 8.35 19.58 -24.66
C ASN A 108 7.87 18.54 -23.65
N ILE A 109 7.57 18.99 -22.43
CA ILE A 109 6.91 18.19 -21.38
C ILE A 109 5.43 18.57 -21.38
N LEU A 110 4.59 17.74 -22.00
CA LEU A 110 3.14 17.95 -22.07
C LEU A 110 2.39 17.03 -21.10
N ASN A 111 2.84 15.77 -21.00
CA ASN A 111 2.30 14.84 -20.02
C ASN A 111 2.87 15.10 -18.63
N HIS A 112 1.96 15.26 -17.67
CA HIS A 112 2.30 15.43 -16.26
C HIS A 112 1.72 14.32 -15.42
N VAL A 113 2.38 14.07 -14.28
CA VAL A 113 1.92 13.16 -13.25
C VAL A 113 2.13 13.88 -11.92
N TYR A 114 1.07 14.00 -11.16
CA TYR A 114 1.01 14.68 -9.88
C TYR A 114 0.53 13.75 -8.77
N SER A 115 1.09 13.89 -7.58
CA SER A 115 0.57 13.26 -6.35
C SER A 115 0.95 14.08 -5.12
N PRO A 116 0.25 13.93 -3.98
CA PRO A 116 0.65 14.59 -2.72
C PRO A 116 1.97 14.03 -2.14
N PHE A 117 2.45 12.88 -2.65
CA PHE A 117 3.68 12.24 -2.18
C PHE A 117 4.93 12.85 -2.81
N ARG A 118 5.71 13.61 -2.04
CA ARG A 118 6.98 14.17 -2.50
C ARG A 118 7.97 13.05 -2.83
N HIS A 119 8.55 13.10 -4.03
CA HIS A 119 9.42 12.04 -4.56
C HIS A 119 8.76 10.64 -4.55
N GLY A 120 7.43 10.57 -4.67
CA GLY A 120 6.69 9.31 -4.65
C GLY A 120 7.01 8.41 -5.84
N TYR A 121 7.33 9.01 -7.00
CA TYR A 121 7.54 8.27 -8.25
C TYR A 121 8.78 8.73 -9.00
N LYS A 122 9.42 7.78 -9.67
CA LYS A 122 10.43 8.03 -10.70
C LYS A 122 9.82 7.67 -12.06
N ALA A 123 9.77 8.64 -12.96
CA ALA A 123 9.36 8.42 -14.33
C ALA A 123 10.52 7.85 -15.16
N LEU A 124 10.25 6.76 -15.87
CA LEU A 124 11.17 6.19 -16.86
C LEU A 124 10.58 6.36 -18.26
N PRO A 125 11.23 7.12 -19.15
CA PRO A 125 10.79 7.23 -20.53
C PRO A 125 10.95 5.89 -21.25
N ARG A 126 9.98 5.57 -22.09
CA ARG A 126 9.91 4.38 -22.95
C ARG A 126 9.59 4.82 -24.38
N PRO A 127 9.97 4.04 -25.40
CA PRO A 127 9.60 4.33 -26.78
C PRO A 127 8.08 4.58 -26.92
N PRO A 128 7.67 5.44 -27.86
CA PRO A 128 6.25 5.65 -28.15
C PRO A 128 5.51 4.35 -28.40
N PHE A 129 4.25 4.30 -27.97
CA PHE A 129 3.40 3.15 -28.26
C PHE A 129 2.79 3.29 -29.65
N GLY A 130 3.11 2.36 -30.55
CA GLY A 130 2.59 2.36 -31.92
C GLY A 130 3.00 3.62 -32.70
N LYS A 131 2.02 4.36 -33.21
CA LYS A 131 2.23 5.59 -33.99
C LYS A 131 2.06 6.88 -33.17
N SER A 132 2.05 6.79 -31.84
CA SER A 132 1.98 7.97 -31.00
C SER A 132 3.20 8.86 -31.21
N ASP A 133 2.99 10.17 -31.24
CA ASP A 133 4.05 11.18 -31.19
C ASP A 133 4.47 11.52 -29.75
N HIS A 134 3.80 10.92 -28.75
CA HIS A 134 4.19 10.96 -27.34
C HIS A 134 4.94 9.69 -26.95
N ILE A 135 5.95 9.86 -26.10
CA ILE A 135 6.63 8.73 -25.48
C ILE A 135 5.73 8.09 -24.41
N LEU A 136 5.97 6.82 -24.12
CA LEU A 136 5.36 6.18 -22.97
C LEU A 136 6.16 6.48 -21.71
N LEU A 137 5.48 6.74 -20.58
CA LEU A 137 6.11 6.91 -19.28
C LEU A 137 5.78 5.72 -18.38
N LEU A 138 6.81 5.03 -17.90
CA LEU A 138 6.68 4.03 -16.85
C LEU A 138 7.00 4.66 -15.50
N LEU A 139 5.98 4.81 -14.65
CA LEU A 139 6.16 5.27 -13.28
C LEU A 139 6.59 4.11 -12.39
N LEU A 140 7.75 4.25 -11.75
CA LEU A 140 8.18 3.35 -10.70
C LEU A 140 7.99 4.04 -9.35
N PRO A 141 7.42 3.38 -8.33
CA PRO A 141 7.40 3.92 -6.98
C PRO A 141 8.84 4.14 -6.52
N ALA A 142 9.18 5.37 -6.14
CA ALA A 142 10.45 5.69 -5.52
C ALA A 142 10.47 5.26 -4.05
N TYR A 143 9.29 5.18 -3.43
CA TYR A 143 9.11 4.56 -2.12
C TYR A 143 9.35 3.05 -2.21
N LYS A 144 10.49 2.60 -1.69
CA LYS A 144 10.75 1.18 -1.45
C LYS A 144 10.11 0.82 -0.11
N GLN A 145 9.01 0.08 -0.15
CA GLN A 145 8.32 -0.49 1.01
C GLN A 145 9.33 -1.04 2.04
N LYS A 146 9.15 -0.70 3.32
CA LYS A 146 9.99 -1.24 4.41
C LYS A 146 9.98 -2.77 4.51
N LEU A 147 9.02 -3.46 3.89
CA LEU A 147 9.02 -4.92 3.69
C LEU A 147 10.28 -5.44 2.96
N LYS A 148 10.97 -4.60 2.18
CA LYS A 148 12.27 -4.94 1.57
C LYS A 148 13.49 -4.53 2.40
N ARG A 149 13.30 -3.81 3.51
CA ARG A 149 14.40 -3.33 4.36
C ARG A 149 14.71 -4.29 5.50
N ASP A 150 13.68 -4.91 6.09
CA ASP A 150 13.88 -5.76 7.24
C ASP A 150 13.86 -7.23 6.82
N ARG A 151 14.97 -7.93 7.07
CA ARG A 151 15.06 -9.37 6.79
C ARG A 151 13.99 -10.08 7.62
N PRO A 152 13.27 -11.07 7.05
CA PRO A 152 12.36 -11.88 7.84
C PRO A 152 13.08 -12.44 9.05
N VAL A 153 12.50 -12.25 10.24
CA VAL A 153 13.09 -12.77 11.47
C VAL A 153 12.62 -14.20 11.62
N THR A 154 13.57 -15.12 11.73
CA THR A 154 13.28 -16.51 12.03
C THR A 154 13.20 -16.65 13.55
N ARG A 155 12.07 -17.16 14.06
CA ARG A 155 11.89 -17.44 15.48
C ARG A 155 11.37 -18.86 15.68
N THR A 156 11.83 -19.50 16.74
CA THR A 156 11.32 -20.79 17.18
C THR A 156 10.13 -20.54 18.09
N VAL A 157 8.99 -21.14 17.76
CA VAL A 157 7.76 -21.05 18.57
C VAL A 157 7.23 -22.44 18.88
N GLN A 158 6.56 -22.60 20.01
CA GLN A 158 5.81 -23.81 20.34
C GLN A 158 4.55 -23.88 19.47
N ARG A 159 4.32 -25.00 18.78
CA ARG A 159 3.12 -25.23 17.97
C ARG A 159 2.11 -26.06 18.75
N TRP A 160 1.09 -25.37 19.24
CA TRP A 160 -0.06 -26.00 19.87
C TRP A 160 -0.96 -26.67 18.83
N SER A 161 -1.43 -27.85 19.17
CA SER A 161 -2.26 -28.74 18.36
C SER A 161 -3.20 -29.51 19.29
N LYS A 162 -4.29 -30.08 18.76
CA LYS A 162 -5.21 -30.88 19.58
C LYS A 162 -4.50 -32.09 20.19
N GLU A 163 -3.54 -32.64 19.46
CA GLU A 163 -2.73 -33.78 19.87
C GLU A 163 -1.81 -33.41 21.04
N SER A 164 -1.12 -32.26 20.96
CA SER A 164 -0.28 -31.77 22.07
C SER A 164 -1.09 -31.37 23.29
N ASP A 165 -2.29 -30.82 23.10
CA ASP A 165 -3.21 -30.48 24.20
C ASP A 165 -3.66 -31.74 24.94
N SER A 166 -4.08 -32.78 24.20
CA SER A 166 -4.48 -34.06 24.77
C SER A 166 -3.32 -34.73 25.52
N ALA A 167 -2.13 -34.77 24.93
CA ALA A 167 -0.96 -35.38 25.56
C ALA A 167 -0.52 -34.63 26.84
N LEU A 168 -0.69 -33.31 26.89
CA LEU A 168 -0.45 -32.53 28.12
C LEU A 168 -1.49 -32.82 29.19
N GLN A 169 -2.76 -32.97 28.82
CA GLN A 169 -3.82 -33.37 29.75
C GLN A 169 -3.55 -34.74 30.36
N ASP A 170 -3.15 -35.71 29.54
CA ASP A 170 -2.78 -37.06 29.99
C ASP A 170 -1.57 -37.01 30.92
N CYS A 171 -0.56 -36.19 30.59
CA CYS A 171 0.61 -35.99 31.43
C CYS A 171 0.22 -35.48 32.82
N PHE A 172 -0.58 -34.41 32.91
CA PHE A 172 -1.02 -33.83 34.18
C PHE A 172 -1.98 -34.71 34.97
N ALA A 173 -2.81 -35.52 34.31
CA ALA A 173 -3.67 -36.49 34.95
C ALA A 173 -2.88 -37.64 35.60
N SER A 174 -1.71 -37.98 35.03
CA SER A 174 -0.80 -39.00 35.55
C SER A 174 0.21 -38.49 36.59
N THR A 175 0.33 -37.17 36.76
CA THR A 175 1.24 -36.55 37.72
C THR A 175 0.73 -36.74 39.15
N ASP A 176 1.57 -37.29 40.02
CA ASP A 176 1.34 -37.21 41.46
C ASP A 176 1.69 -35.81 41.97
N TRP A 177 0.67 -34.99 42.25
CA TRP A 177 0.86 -33.61 42.67
C TRP A 177 1.31 -33.46 44.13
N SER A 178 1.18 -34.51 44.95
CA SER A 178 1.57 -34.47 46.37
C SER A 178 3.09 -34.30 46.55
N VAL A 179 3.87 -34.66 45.54
CA VAL A 179 5.35 -34.52 45.53
C VAL A 179 5.81 -33.06 45.54
N PHE A 180 4.93 -32.10 45.24
CA PHE A 180 5.23 -30.67 45.23
C PHE A 180 4.84 -29.97 46.53
N GLU A 181 4.32 -30.67 47.54
CA GLU A 181 3.94 -30.05 48.81
C GLU A 181 5.16 -29.41 49.51
N ASP A 182 5.11 -28.09 49.69
CA ASP A 182 6.12 -27.32 50.41
C ASP A 182 5.43 -26.25 51.28
N ASN A 183 5.96 -26.03 52.49
CA ASN A 183 5.43 -25.03 53.42
C ASN A 183 5.72 -23.58 52.98
N ASN A 184 6.64 -23.40 52.05
CA ASN A 184 6.96 -22.13 51.41
C ASN A 184 6.25 -22.02 50.06
N ILE A 185 5.29 -21.10 50.00
CA ILE A 185 4.48 -20.85 48.81
C ILE A 185 5.31 -20.47 47.57
N ASN A 186 6.43 -19.77 47.75
CA ASN A 186 7.28 -19.39 46.61
C ASN A 186 7.98 -20.62 46.04
N THR A 187 8.54 -21.47 46.91
CA THR A 187 9.17 -22.74 46.52
C THR A 187 8.17 -23.68 45.85
N HIS A 188 6.97 -23.82 46.43
CA HIS A 188 5.89 -24.59 45.83
C HIS A 188 5.54 -24.07 44.42
N THR A 189 5.34 -22.77 44.27
CA THR A 189 4.99 -22.14 42.99
C THR A 189 6.10 -22.35 41.95
N ASP A 190 7.36 -22.14 42.33
CA ASP A 190 8.50 -22.26 41.42
C ASP A 190 8.68 -23.70 40.92
N THR A 191 8.54 -24.69 41.82
CA THR A 191 8.68 -26.11 41.46
C THR A 191 7.55 -26.58 40.54
N VAL A 192 6.30 -26.19 40.82
CA VAL A 192 5.14 -26.50 39.97
C VAL A 192 5.27 -25.85 38.60
N ILE A 193 5.64 -24.56 38.52
CA ILE A 193 5.85 -23.86 37.25
C ILE A 193 6.98 -24.51 36.44
N CYS A 194 8.08 -24.88 37.11
CA CYS A 194 9.20 -25.57 36.47
C CYS A 194 8.76 -26.92 35.87
N TYR A 195 7.99 -27.70 36.61
CA TYR A 195 7.45 -28.98 36.14
C TYR A 195 6.50 -28.80 34.94
N ILE A 196 5.55 -27.87 35.03
CA ILE A 196 4.64 -27.56 33.92
C ILE A 196 5.43 -27.12 32.69
N GLY A 197 6.43 -26.26 32.87
CA GLY A 197 7.31 -25.83 31.78
C GLY A 197 8.03 -27.00 31.12
N LYS A 198 8.50 -27.97 31.92
CA LYS A 198 9.13 -29.20 31.44
C LYS A 198 8.17 -30.08 30.64
N CYS A 199 6.95 -30.28 31.13
CA CYS A 199 5.91 -31.03 30.42
C CYS A 199 5.58 -30.38 29.07
N ILE A 200 5.46 -29.05 29.03
CA ILE A 200 5.21 -28.31 27.78
C ILE A 200 6.38 -28.49 26.81
N ASP A 201 7.62 -28.39 27.28
CA ASP A 201 8.80 -28.56 26.43
C ASP A 201 8.95 -29.99 25.87
N ASP A 202 8.47 -31.01 26.58
CA ASP A 202 8.54 -32.41 26.16
C ASP A 202 7.40 -32.78 25.20
N VAL A 203 6.21 -32.20 25.38
CA VAL A 203 5.01 -32.55 24.61
C VAL A 203 4.79 -31.63 23.39
N VAL A 204 5.06 -30.33 23.53
CA VAL A 204 4.72 -29.34 22.50
C VAL A 204 5.88 -29.17 21.52
N PRO A 205 5.72 -29.54 20.24
CA PRO A 205 6.80 -29.45 19.28
C PRO A 205 7.20 -27.99 19.00
N LYS A 206 8.51 -27.76 18.94
CA LYS A 206 9.08 -26.48 18.54
C LYS A 206 9.17 -26.40 17.02
N VAL A 207 8.57 -25.38 16.43
CA VAL A 207 8.60 -25.15 14.98
C VAL A 207 9.29 -23.84 14.68
N THR A 208 10.02 -23.83 13.58
CA THR A 208 10.64 -22.62 13.06
C THR A 208 9.61 -21.87 12.23
N VAL A 209 9.25 -20.65 12.65
CA VAL A 209 8.39 -19.77 11.89
C VAL A 209 9.17 -18.58 11.38
N GLN A 210 8.89 -18.22 10.14
CA GLN A 210 9.41 -17.01 9.53
C GLN A 210 8.39 -15.89 9.76
N THR A 211 8.74 -14.94 10.62
CA THR A 211 7.89 -13.77 10.89
C THR A 211 8.34 -12.60 10.02
N PHE A 212 7.39 -12.03 9.30
CA PHE A 212 7.59 -10.80 8.54
C PHE A 212 7.25 -9.62 9.45
N PRO A 213 8.03 -8.51 9.39
CA PRO A 213 7.72 -7.33 10.19
C PRO A 213 6.32 -6.82 9.86
N ASN A 214 5.50 -6.65 10.90
CA ASN A 214 4.19 -6.04 10.75
C ASN A 214 4.34 -4.54 10.49
N PRO A 215 3.61 -3.94 9.54
CA PRO A 215 3.63 -2.51 9.32
C PRO A 215 2.95 -1.82 10.52
N GLY A 216 3.78 -1.26 11.41
CA GLY A 216 3.37 -0.28 12.40
C GLY A 216 2.98 1.04 11.76
#